data_AF-A0A661YSM2-F1
#
_entry.id   AF-A0A661YSM2-F1
#
_cell.length_a   1.000
_cell.length_b   1.000
_cell.length_c   1.000
_cell.angle_alpha   90.00
_cell.angle_beta   90.00
_cell.angle_gamma   90.00
#
_symmetry.space_group_name_H-M   'P 1'
#
loop_
_entity.id
_entity.type
_entity.pdbx_description
1 polymer ?
#
loop_
_entity_poly.entity_id
_entity_poly.type
_entity_poly.pdbx_seq_one_letter_code
_entity_poly.pdbx_strand_id
1 'polypeptide(L)'
;MKSAFLNEAETKKALVDCILQAEKLSMGEQCAQFEREFAAFQGTKEAVLFNSGGSANLAMLQTLKNLGKLKDGDKVGFSALTWSTNTMPII
;
A
#
# COMPACT_ATOMS: atom_id res chain seq x y z
N MET A 1 -10.70 -9.03 -19.37
CA MET A 1 -11.12 -7.96 -18.44
C MET A 1 -11.91 -6.94 -19.26
N LYS A 2 -13.14 -6.56 -18.87
CA LYS A 2 -14.04 -5.70 -19.70
C LYS A 2 -13.87 -4.19 -19.46
N SER A 3 -13.28 -3.79 -18.33
CA SER A 3 -13.00 -2.41 -17.95
C SER A 3 -11.71 -2.35 -17.11
N ALA A 4 -11.09 -1.18 -17.01
CA ALA A 4 -9.86 -0.98 -16.24
C ALA A 4 -10.16 -0.59 -14.77
N PHE A 5 -11.24 0.16 -14.56
CA PHE A 5 -11.65 0.68 -13.27
C PHE A 5 -13.04 0.16 -12.87
N LEU A 6 -13.30 0.16 -11.56
CA LEU A 6 -14.65 0.17 -11.02
C LEU A 6 -15.30 1.51 -11.39
N ASN A 7 -16.59 1.52 -11.78
CA ASN A 7 -17.30 2.71 -12.25
C ASN A 7 -16.54 3.47 -13.36
N GLU A 8 -16.14 2.74 -14.41
CA GLU A 8 -15.21 3.17 -15.47
C GLU A 8 -15.34 4.64 -15.92
N ALA A 9 -16.55 5.09 -16.28
CA ALA A 9 -16.77 6.44 -16.80
C ALA A 9 -16.52 7.53 -15.74
N GLU A 10 -17.00 7.30 -14.52
CA GLU A 10 -16.84 8.21 -13.38
C GLU A 10 -15.37 8.28 -12.96
N THR A 11 -14.72 7.13 -12.78
CA THR A 11 -13.32 7.04 -12.34
C THR A 11 -12.37 7.66 -13.37
N LYS A 12 -12.62 7.47 -14.66
CA LYS A 12 -11.84 8.13 -15.72
C LYS A 12 -11.97 9.65 -15.64
N LYS A 13 -13.18 10.18 -15.45
CA LYS A 13 -13.39 11.62 -15.33
C LYS A 13 -12.66 12.17 -14.11
N ALA A 14 -12.82 11.53 -12.95
CA ALA A 14 -12.15 11.94 -11.71
C ALA A 14 -10.61 11.91 -11.85
N LEU A 15 -10.05 10.90 -12.53
CA LEU A 15 -8.61 10.81 -12.79
C LEU A 15 -8.13 11.96 -13.68
N VAL A 16 -8.85 12.27 -14.75
CA VAL A 16 -8.52 13.40 -15.65
C VAL A 16 -8.57 14.71 -14.89
N ASP A 17 -9.64 14.94 -14.13
CA ASP A 17 -9.81 16.17 -13.33
C ASP A 17 -8.67 16.31 -12.30
N CYS A 18 -8.30 15.23 -11.62
CA CYS A 18 -7.16 15.19 -10.69
C CYS A 18 -5.84 15.59 -11.38
N ILE A 19 -5.54 15.04 -12.55
CA ILE A 19 -4.31 15.34 -13.29
C ILE A 19 -4.29 16.79 -13.77
N LEU A 20 -5.41 17.30 -14.29
CA LEU A 20 -5.50 18.67 -14.82
C LEU A 20 -5.40 19.73 -13.72
N GLN A 21 -5.85 19.42 -12.51
CA GLN A 21 -5.86 20.36 -11.38
C GLN A 21 -4.61 20.24 -10.48
N ALA A 22 -3.90 19.12 -10.52
CA ALA A 22 -2.75 18.90 -9.65
C ALA A 22 -1.55 19.76 -10.07
N GLU A 23 -1.05 20.58 -9.14
CA GLU A 23 0.23 21.28 -9.30
C GLU A 23 1.44 20.32 -9.24
N LYS A 24 1.29 19.19 -8.54
CA LYS A 24 2.34 18.19 -8.29
C LYS A 24 1.74 16.78 -8.29
N LEU A 25 2.34 15.88 -9.07
CA LEU A 25 1.86 14.49 -9.21
C LEU A 25 2.57 13.47 -8.31
N SER A 26 3.73 13.81 -7.76
CA SER A 26 4.39 12.96 -6.74
C SER A 26 3.64 13.04 -5.40
N MET A 27 3.84 12.03 -4.53
CA MET A 27 3.16 11.93 -3.23
C MET A 27 3.07 13.27 -2.47
N GLY A 28 1.88 13.55 -1.96
CA GLY A 28 1.52 14.81 -1.31
C GLY A 28 0.14 14.75 -0.67
N GLU A 29 -0.62 15.84 -0.76
CA GLU A 29 -1.90 16.01 -0.04
C GLU A 29 -2.93 14.92 -0.37
N GLN A 30 -3.06 14.54 -1.64
CA GLN A 30 -3.98 13.48 -2.07
C GLN A 30 -3.64 12.11 -1.46
N CYS A 31 -2.34 11.79 -1.35
CA CYS A 31 -1.89 10.56 -0.69
C CYS A 31 -2.18 10.60 0.82
N ALA A 32 -1.89 11.72 1.48
CA ALA A 32 -2.15 11.88 2.91
C ALA A 32 -3.66 11.86 3.22
N GLN A 33 -4.49 12.38 2.32
CA GLN A 33 -5.94 12.28 2.42
C GLN A 33 -6.40 10.82 2.31
N PHE A 34 -5.93 10.10 1.28
CA PHE A 34 -6.20 8.68 1.13
C PHE A 34 -5.80 7.88 2.36
N GLU A 35 -4.62 8.12 2.95
CA GLU A 35 -4.17 7.45 4.17
C GLU A 35 -5.14 7.65 5.34
N ARG A 36 -5.60 8.89 5.57
CA ARG A 36 -6.57 9.19 6.64
C ARG A 36 -7.91 8.50 6.40
N GLU A 37 -8.44 8.59 5.19
CA GLU A 37 -9.71 7.97 4.82
C GLU A 37 -9.64 6.44 4.89
N PHE A 38 -8.52 5.86 4.44
CA PHE A 38 -8.30 4.42 4.48
C PHE A 38 -8.12 3.90 5.91
N ALA A 39 -7.42 4.64 6.77
CA ALA A 39 -7.33 4.30 8.20
C ALA A 39 -8.71 4.29 8.86
N ALA A 40 -9.53 5.33 8.58
CA ALA A 40 -10.91 5.39 9.08
C ALA A 40 -11.77 4.24 8.54
N PHE A 41 -11.67 3.92 7.26
CA PHE A 41 -12.38 2.81 6.64
C PHE A 41 -12.02 1.44 7.25
N GLN A 42 -10.73 1.21 7.53
CA GLN A 42 -10.25 -0.02 8.16
C GLN A 42 -10.48 -0.07 9.67
N GLY A 43 -10.86 1.05 10.30
CA GLY A 43 -10.97 1.17 11.76
C GLY A 43 -9.62 1.11 12.48
N THR A 44 -8.53 1.53 11.81
CA THR A 44 -7.18 1.58 12.39
C THR A 44 -6.80 3.01 12.76
N LYS A 45 -5.82 3.16 13.65
CA LYS A 45 -5.32 4.48 14.05
C LYS A 45 -4.60 5.19 12.90
N GLU A 46 -3.79 4.44 12.14
CA GLU A 46 -2.95 4.96 11.07
C GLU A 46 -3.03 4.03 9.85
N ALA A 47 -2.76 4.58 8.67
CA ALA A 47 -2.48 3.84 7.45
C ALA A 47 -1.37 4.55 6.68
N VAL A 48 -0.59 3.79 5.92
CA VAL A 48 0.54 4.32 5.12
C VAL A 48 0.43 3.77 3.70
N LEU A 49 0.40 4.67 2.72
CA LEU A 49 0.29 4.33 1.31
C LEU A 49 1.68 3.95 0.75
N PHE A 50 1.73 2.78 0.12
CA PHE A 50 2.89 2.33 -0.65
C PHE A 50 2.51 2.18 -2.12
N ASN A 51 3.51 2.22 -3.00
CA ASN A 51 3.32 2.07 -4.44
C ASN A 51 2.86 0.65 -4.86
N SER A 52 2.90 -0.34 -3.97
CA SER A 52 2.40 -1.69 -4.20
C SER A 52 2.17 -2.46 -2.89
N GLY A 53 1.48 -3.60 -2.95
CA GLY A 53 1.40 -4.52 -1.80
C GLY A 53 2.74 -5.17 -1.43
N GLY A 54 3.64 -5.39 -2.40
CA GLY A 54 4.95 -5.99 -2.13
C GLY A 54 5.88 -5.06 -1.36
N SER A 55 5.91 -3.78 -1.71
CA SER A 55 6.67 -2.76 -0.96
C SER A 55 6.09 -2.53 0.43
N ALA A 56 4.76 -2.63 0.60
CA ALA A 56 4.13 -2.63 1.93
C ALA A 56 4.58 -3.81 2.78
N ASN A 57 4.61 -5.04 2.23
CA ASN A 57 5.13 -6.22 2.93
C ASN A 57 6.60 -6.06 3.34
N LEU A 58 7.43 -5.53 2.43
CA LEU A 58 8.85 -5.26 2.71
C LEU A 58 9.03 -4.25 3.84
N ALA A 59 8.32 -3.12 3.77
CA ALA A 59 8.37 -2.10 4.81
C ALA A 59 7.93 -2.65 6.16
N MET A 60 6.86 -3.46 6.20
CA MET A 60 6.37 -4.08 7.44
C MET A 60 7.45 -4.90 8.15
N LEU A 61 8.14 -5.81 7.45
CA LEU A 61 9.21 -6.61 8.08
C LEU A 61 10.45 -5.78 8.38
N GLN A 62 10.84 -4.86 7.48
CA GLN A 62 12.00 -4.00 7.72
C GLN A 62 11.80 -3.12 8.96
N THR A 63 10.59 -2.63 9.22
CA THR A 63 10.26 -1.89 10.44
C THR A 63 10.47 -2.74 11.69
N LEU A 64 10.04 -4.01 11.68
CA LEU A 64 10.28 -4.92 12.82
C LEU A 64 11.76 -5.17 13.05
N LYS A 65 12.56 -5.33 11.98
CA LYS A 65 14.02 -5.46 12.07
C LYS A 65 14.68 -4.21 12.65
N ASN A 66 14.30 -3.03 12.16
CA ASN A 66 14.83 -1.75 12.63
C ASN A 66 14.50 -1.48 14.10
N LEU A 67 13.33 -1.95 14.57
CA LEU A 67 12.93 -1.87 15.98
C LEU A 67 13.56 -2.96 16.85
N GLY A 68 14.38 -3.85 16.29
CA GLY A 68 15.01 -4.97 17.00
C GLY A 68 14.02 -6.07 17.44
N LYS A 69 12.78 -6.04 16.94
CA LYS A 69 11.72 -7.02 17.24
C LYS A 69 11.84 -8.30 16.41
N LEU A 70 12.54 -8.21 15.28
CA LEU A 70 12.89 -9.34 14.41
C LEU A 70 14.38 -9.25 14.09
N LYS A 71 15.07 -10.38 14.03
CA LYS A 71 16.51 -10.47 13.72
C LYS A 71 16.76 -11.48 12.60
N ASP A 72 17.90 -11.33 11.94
CA ASP A 72 18.34 -12.31 10.94
C ASP A 72 18.51 -13.69 11.59
N GLY A 73 17.96 -14.73 10.96
CA GLY A 73 17.93 -16.10 11.48
C GLY A 73 16.71 -16.43 12.34
N ASP A 74 15.86 -15.46 12.70
CA ASP A 74 14.59 -15.75 13.37
C ASP A 74 13.66 -16.58 12.48
N LYS A 75 12.93 -17.52 13.09
CA LYS A 75 11.98 -18.38 12.37
C LYS A 75 10.65 -17.65 12.15
N VAL A 76 10.23 -17.52 10.89
CA VAL A 76 8.96 -16.90 10.51
C VAL A 76 8.04 -17.95 9.87
N GLY A 77 6.84 -18.10 10.42
CA GLY A 77 5.79 -18.95 9.84
C GLY A 77 4.96 -18.20 8.81
N PHE A 78 4.61 -18.87 7.72
CA PHE A 78 3.72 -18.35 6.68
C PHE A 78 2.92 -19.49 6.03
N SER A 79 1.87 -19.18 5.26
CA SER A 79 1.06 -20.18 4.58
C SER A 79 1.72 -20.67 3.29
N ALA A 80 1.67 -21.98 3.02
CA ALA A 80 2.23 -22.57 1.80
C ALA A 80 1.55 -22.06 0.52
N LEU A 81 0.27 -21.67 0.62
CA LEU A 81 -0.44 -20.95 -0.44
C LEU A 81 -0.49 -19.46 -0.08
N THR A 82 0.28 -18.67 -0.83
CA THR A 82 0.36 -17.22 -0.68
C THR A 82 0.91 -16.59 -1.96
N TRP A 83 0.92 -15.26 -2.05
CA TRP A 83 1.61 -14.55 -3.12
C TRP A 83 3.13 -14.49 -2.88
N SER A 84 3.93 -14.48 -3.94
CA SER A 84 5.40 -14.48 -3.85
C SER A 84 5.96 -13.29 -3.07
N THR A 85 5.28 -12.13 -3.11
CA THR A 85 5.72 -10.95 -2.36
C THR A 85 5.42 -11.01 -0.86
N ASN A 86 4.74 -12.05 -0.37
CA ASN A 86 4.62 -12.30 1.08
C ASN A 86 5.87 -13.02 1.61
N THR A 87 6.49 -13.89 0.81
CA THR A 87 7.66 -14.68 1.22
C THR A 87 8.97 -13.97 0.91
N MET A 88 9.03 -13.17 -0.15
CA MET A 88 10.23 -12.43 -0.55
C MET A 88 10.91 -11.61 0.57
N PRO A 89 10.19 -10.85 1.44
CA PRO A 89 10.86 -10.10 2.51
C PRO A 89 11.30 -10.96 3.71
N ILE A 90 10.95 -12.25 3.72
CA ILE A 90 11.33 -13.23 4.76
C ILE A 90 12.61 -13.99 4.35
N ILE A 91 12.79 -14.25 3.05
CA ILE A 91 13.86 -15.08 2.47
C ILE A 91 15.12 -14.26 2.21
#